data_AF-V8AR46-F1
#
_entry.id   AF-V8AR46-F1
#
_cell.length_a   1.000
_cell.length_b   1.000
_cell.length_c   1.000
_cell.angle_alpha   90.00
_cell.angle_beta   90.00
_cell.angle_gamma   90.00
#
_symmetry.space_group_name_H-M   'P 1'
#
loop_
_entity.id
_entity.type
_entity.pdbx_description
1 polymer ?
#
loop_
_entity_poly.entity_id
_entity_poly.type
_entity_poly.pdbx_seq_one_letter_code
_entity_poly.pdbx_strand_id
1 'polypeptide(L)'
;MGLPQKGHWRVGIRNPLTHGTSLVLQVLTTSSSVVTSGIDQRYLERDGKSYHHILNPETGYPHVNNLASVTVFSEKSLDGEIEAKRMFFSEEPEKVFAKRQDVIQAAVLITKEKEIKILGLKPKDVRLIDKHFKILN
;
A
#
# COMPACT_ATOMS: atom_id res chain seq x y z
N MET A 1 -9.19 9.00 -15.88
CA MET A 1 -9.53 9.04 -14.44
C MET A 1 -11.03 9.35 -14.34
N GLY A 2 -11.83 8.54 -13.66
CA GLY A 2 -13.29 8.71 -13.61
C GLY A 2 -13.71 9.81 -12.65
N LEU A 3 -14.72 10.61 -13.02
CA LEU A 3 -15.27 11.67 -12.16
C LEU A 3 -15.77 11.09 -10.82
N PRO A 4 -15.64 11.83 -9.71
CA PRO A 4 -16.14 11.37 -8.43
C PRO A 4 -17.67 11.25 -8.48
N GLN A 5 -18.19 10.07 -8.19
CA GLN A 5 -19.64 9.89 -8.07
C GLN A 5 -20.05 10.22 -6.64
N LYS A 6 -20.87 11.26 -6.46
CA LYS A 6 -21.36 11.72 -5.14
C LYS A 6 -20.23 12.04 -4.14
N GLY A 7 -19.11 12.60 -4.61
CA GLY A 7 -17.98 12.99 -3.75
C GLY A 7 -17.00 11.86 -3.41
N HIS A 8 -17.18 10.66 -3.97
CA HIS A 8 -16.26 9.55 -3.79
C HIS A 8 -15.47 9.23 -5.06
N TRP A 9 -14.17 8.96 -4.89
CA TRP A 9 -13.27 8.45 -5.91
C TRP A 9 -13.20 6.92 -5.86
N ARG A 10 -13.14 6.29 -7.04
CA ARG A 10 -12.79 4.87 -7.17
C ARG A 10 -11.31 4.77 -7.47
N VAL A 11 -10.54 4.27 -6.51
CA VAL A 11 -9.08 4.11 -6.60
C VAL A 11 -8.74 2.64 -6.68
N GLY A 12 -7.95 2.24 -7.68
CA GLY A 12 -7.43 0.89 -7.81
C GLY A 12 -6.09 0.75 -7.09
N ILE A 13 -5.91 -0.31 -6.31
CA ILE A 13 -4.62 -0.69 -5.72
C ILE A 13 -4.03 -1.81 -6.58
N ARG A 14 -2.84 -1.59 -7.11
CA ARG A 14 -2.16 -2.51 -8.03
C ARG A 14 -1.64 -3.76 -7.31
N ASN A 15 -1.42 -4.83 -8.07
CA ASN A 15 -0.74 -6.02 -7.60
C ASN A 15 0.77 -5.78 -7.51
N PRO A 16 1.36 -5.76 -6.29
CA PRO A 16 2.79 -5.49 -6.10
C PRO A 16 3.69 -6.71 -6.43
N LEU A 17 3.11 -7.84 -6.83
CA LEU A 17 3.82 -9.08 -7.17
C LEU A 17 3.89 -9.33 -8.68
N THR A 18 3.35 -8.42 -9.50
CA THR A 18 3.36 -8.55 -10.96
C THR A 18 3.79 -7.26 -11.62
N HIS A 19 4.56 -7.38 -12.71
CA HIS A 19 4.93 -6.25 -13.55
C HIS A 19 3.79 -5.94 -14.51
N GLY A 20 2.85 -5.11 -14.07
CA GLY A 20 1.69 -4.74 -14.88
C GLY A 20 0.69 -3.84 -14.15
N THR A 21 -0.45 -3.62 -14.80
CA THR A 21 -1.55 -2.76 -14.32
C THR A 21 -2.68 -3.53 -13.67
N SER A 22 -2.47 -4.82 -13.35
CA SER A 22 -3.45 -5.63 -12.63
C SER A 22 -3.73 -5.04 -11.24
N LEU A 23 -5.01 -5.11 -10.84
CA LEU A 23 -5.49 -4.57 -9.57
C LEU A 23 -5.80 -5.71 -8.61
N VAL A 24 -5.41 -5.54 -7.35
CA VAL A 24 -5.80 -6.43 -6.25
C VAL A 24 -7.08 -5.93 -5.61
N LEU A 25 -7.19 -4.61 -5.39
CA LEU A 25 -8.34 -3.98 -4.76
C LEU A 25 -8.85 -2.81 -5.59
N GLN A 26 -10.15 -2.53 -5.43
CA GLN A 26 -10.74 -1.24 -5.71
C GLN A 26 -11.32 -0.69 -4.41
N VAL A 27 -10.98 0.56 -4.09
CA VAL A 27 -11.44 1.27 -2.89
C VAL A 27 -12.26 2.48 -3.31
N LEU A 28 -13.41 2.65 -2.67
CA LEU A 28 -14.22 3.87 -2.73
C LEU A 28 -13.79 4.78 -1.58
N THR A 29 -13.29 5.98 -1.87
CA THR A 29 -12.78 6.89 -0.85
C THR A 29 -13.16 8.33 -1.10
N THR A 30 -13.30 9.11 -0.04
CA THR A 30 -13.38 10.59 -0.08
C THR A 30 -12.01 11.24 0.10
N SER A 31 -10.96 10.47 0.42
CA SER A 31 -9.61 10.99 0.65
C SER A 31 -9.11 11.77 -0.56
N SER A 32 -8.50 12.91 -0.28
CA SER A 32 -7.91 13.77 -1.30
C SER A 32 -6.59 13.20 -1.88
N SER A 33 -5.94 12.27 -1.17
CA SER A 33 -4.69 11.63 -1.57
C SER A 33 -4.64 10.13 -1.25
N VAL A 34 -4.01 9.38 -2.16
CA VAL A 34 -3.70 7.95 -1.99
C VAL A 34 -2.27 7.70 -2.48
N VAL A 35 -1.38 7.27 -1.58
CA VAL A 35 0.06 7.08 -1.87
C VAL A 35 0.46 5.64 -1.58
N THR A 36 1.30 5.07 -2.43
CA THR A 36 1.76 3.68 -2.31
C THR A 36 3.28 3.58 -2.32
N SER A 37 3.84 2.97 -1.27
CA SER A 37 5.22 2.47 -1.24
C SER A 37 5.22 0.97 -1.49
N GLY A 38 5.91 0.50 -2.54
CA GLY A 38 5.89 -0.92 -2.93
C GLY A 38 7.16 -1.36 -3.63
N ILE A 39 7.38 -2.68 -3.66
CA ILE A 39 8.57 -3.31 -4.23
C ILE A 39 8.55 -3.35 -5.77
N ASP A 40 7.38 -3.18 -6.40
CA ASP A 40 7.16 -3.36 -7.84
C ASP A 40 7.50 -2.14 -8.71
N GLN A 41 7.68 -0.96 -8.10
CA GLN A 41 7.78 0.28 -8.89
C GLN A 41 9.16 0.47 -9.54
N ARG A 42 10.24 0.19 -8.82
CA ARG A 42 11.61 0.30 -9.32
C ARG A 42 12.44 -0.82 -8.70
N TYR A 43 12.95 -1.70 -9.56
CA TYR A 43 13.74 -2.85 -9.17
C TYR A 43 14.84 -3.11 -10.20
N LEU A 44 15.90 -3.78 -9.74
CA LEU A 44 16.98 -4.31 -10.56
C LEU A 44 16.99 -5.82 -10.40
N GLU A 45 17.04 -6.56 -11.51
CA GLU A 45 17.32 -7.99 -11.49
C GLU A 45 18.79 -8.22 -11.82
N ARG A 46 19.48 -8.96 -10.97
CA ARG A 46 20.87 -9.36 -11.18
C ARG A 46 21.12 -10.73 -10.55
N ASP A 47 21.72 -11.63 -11.31
CA ASP A 47 22.10 -12.98 -10.86
C ASP A 47 20.93 -13.77 -10.22
N GLY A 48 19.73 -13.64 -10.81
CA GLY A 48 18.51 -14.32 -10.33
C GLY A 48 17.91 -13.73 -9.04
N LYS A 49 18.44 -12.60 -8.54
CA LYS A 49 17.91 -11.87 -7.39
C LYS A 49 17.27 -10.55 -7.83
N SER A 50 16.13 -10.22 -7.23
CA SER A 50 15.43 -8.94 -7.44
C SER A 50 15.74 -7.97 -6.29
N TYR A 51 16.12 -6.75 -6.64
CA TYR A 51 16.52 -5.69 -5.73
C TYR A 51 15.58 -4.48 -5.89
N HIS A 52 14.73 -4.20 -4.91
CA HIS A 52 13.86 -3.01 -4.96
C HIS A 52 14.55 -1.75 -4.42
N HIS A 53 14.12 -0.59 -4.92
CA HIS A 53 14.70 0.73 -4.59
C HIS A 53 14.47 1.23 -3.14
N ILE A 54 13.65 0.54 -2.35
CA ILE A 54 13.47 0.84 -0.93
C ILE A 54 14.66 0.22 -0.16
N LEU A 55 15.73 1.00 -0.03
CA LEU A 55 16.99 0.56 0.57
C LEU A 55 16.99 0.76 2.09
N ASN A 56 17.57 -0.20 2.80
CA ASN A 56 17.98 -0.02 4.19
C ASN A 56 19.21 0.91 4.21
N PRO A 57 19.14 2.08 4.90
CA PRO A 57 20.25 3.03 4.94
C PRO A 57 21.52 2.49 5.60
N GLU A 58 21.41 1.47 6.46
CA GLU A 58 22.55 0.87 7.16
C GLU A 58 23.35 -0.08 6.26
N THR A 59 22.67 -0.80 5.37
CA THR A 59 23.31 -1.83 4.53
C THR A 59 23.47 -1.42 3.07
N GLY A 60 22.69 -0.44 2.60
CA GLY A 60 22.59 -0.09 1.18
C GLY A 60 21.84 -1.14 0.33
N TYR A 61 21.36 -2.23 0.93
CA TYR A 61 20.59 -3.29 0.27
C TYR A 61 19.08 -3.07 0.45
N PRO A 62 18.23 -3.69 -0.39
CA PRO A 62 16.78 -3.66 -0.22
C PRO A 62 16.35 -4.04 1.19
N HIS A 63 15.43 -3.26 1.77
CA HIS A 63 14.87 -3.57 3.08
C HIS A 63 14.14 -4.92 3.07
N VAL A 64 14.52 -5.81 3.98
CA VAL A 64 13.98 -7.17 4.06
C VAL A 64 12.82 -7.20 5.06
N ASN A 65 11.60 -7.32 4.54
CA ASN A 65 10.39 -7.55 5.33
C ASN A 65 9.40 -8.42 4.54
N ASN A 66 8.23 -8.67 5.12
CA ASN A 66 7.17 -9.44 4.47
C ASN A 66 6.19 -8.60 3.62
N LEU A 67 6.29 -7.27 3.68
CA LEU A 67 5.42 -6.37 2.95
C LEU A 67 5.86 -6.29 1.48
N ALA A 68 4.88 -6.42 0.58
CA ALA A 68 5.06 -6.14 -0.83
C ALA A 68 4.67 -4.69 -1.15
N SER A 69 3.65 -4.16 -0.47
CA SER A 69 3.29 -2.75 -0.57
C SER A 69 2.51 -2.24 0.64
N VAL A 70 2.61 -0.94 0.87
CA VAL A 70 1.77 -0.16 1.78
C VAL A 70 1.10 0.96 0.99
N THR A 71 -0.22 1.06 1.07
CA THR A 71 -1.00 2.16 0.51
C THR A 71 -1.66 2.97 1.63
N VAL A 72 -1.49 4.29 1.63
CA VAL A 72 -2.01 5.21 2.65
C VAL A 72 -3.01 6.18 2.04
N PHE A 73 -4.11 6.40 2.74
CA PHE A 73 -5.19 7.33 2.40
C PHE A 73 -5.14 8.53 3.35
N SER A 74 -5.03 9.74 2.81
CA SER A 74 -4.84 10.96 3.60
C SER A 74 -5.47 12.19 2.91
N GLU A 75 -5.61 13.28 3.66
CA GLU A 75 -6.01 14.57 3.08
C GLU A 75 -4.85 15.27 2.36
N LYS A 76 -3.62 15.10 2.86
CA LYS A 76 -2.41 15.69 2.26
C LYS A 76 -1.49 14.60 1.73
N SER A 77 -1.02 14.78 0.50
CA SER A 77 -0.10 13.83 -0.14
C SER A 77 1.24 13.68 0.59
N LEU A 78 1.73 14.75 1.25
CA LEU A 78 2.96 14.68 2.04
C LEU A 78 2.84 13.70 3.21
N ASP A 79 1.71 13.71 3.92
CA ASP A 79 1.47 12.77 5.02
C ASP A 79 1.39 11.33 4.50
N GLY A 80 0.76 11.13 3.34
CA GLY A 80 0.70 9.85 2.66
C GLY A 80 2.09 9.30 2.29
N GLU A 81 2.96 10.14 1.72
CA GLU A 81 4.34 9.78 1.35
C GLU A 81 5.18 9.38 2.58
N ILE A 82 5.12 10.18 3.65
CA ILE A 82 5.87 9.92 4.88
C ILE A 82 5.38 8.62 5.54
N GLU A 83 4.07 8.48 5.75
CA GLU A 83 3.53 7.36 6.51
C GLU A 83 3.55 6.05 5.73
N ALA A 84 3.40 6.07 4.40
CA ALA A 84 3.54 4.87 3.59
C ALA A 84 4.95 4.27 3.75
N LYS A 85 5.99 5.11 3.78
CA LYS A 85 7.36 4.66 3.97
C LYS A 85 7.62 4.23 5.41
N ARG A 86 7.17 5.00 6.41
CA ARG A 86 7.34 4.63 7.83
C ARG A 86 6.70 3.29 8.16
N MET A 87 5.48 3.04 7.66
CA MET A 87 4.83 1.74 7.79
C MET A 87 5.59 0.64 7.05
N PHE A 88 6.07 0.90 5.84
CA PHE A 88 6.82 -0.08 5.07
C PHE A 88 8.09 -0.54 5.81
N PHE A 89 8.81 0.37 6.48
CA PHE A 89 10.02 0.03 7.23
C PHE A 89 9.75 -0.50 8.66
N SER A 90 8.51 -0.48 9.14
CA SER A 90 8.18 -0.88 10.50
C SER A 90 7.94 -2.39 10.60
N GLU A 91 8.37 -2.99 11.71
CA GLU A 91 7.97 -4.35 12.10
C GLU A 91 6.50 -4.41 12.55
N GLU A 92 5.91 -3.28 12.95
CA GLU A 92 4.55 -3.19 13.48
C GLU A 92 3.77 -2.04 12.80
N PRO A 93 3.51 -2.13 11.48
CA PRO A 93 2.88 -1.08 10.69
C PRO A 93 1.50 -0.66 11.23
N GLU A 94 0.76 -1.55 11.87
CA GLU A 94 -0.52 -1.25 12.49
C GLU A 94 -0.38 -0.33 13.71
N LYS A 95 0.72 -0.44 14.47
CA LYS A 95 1.01 0.50 15.57
C LYS A 95 1.38 1.88 15.04
N VAL A 96 2.06 1.94 13.89
CA VAL A 96 2.32 3.22 13.20
C VAL A 96 0.98 3.86 12.80
N PHE A 97 0.07 3.08 12.21
CA PHE A 97 -1.27 3.55 11.84
C PHE A 97 -2.04 4.08 13.06
N ALA A 98 -2.10 3.29 14.13
CA ALA A 98 -2.84 3.64 15.34
C ALA A 98 -2.36 4.97 15.97
N LYS A 99 -1.07 5.30 15.83
CA LYS A 99 -0.49 6.55 16.36
C LYS A 99 -0.65 7.76 15.43
N ARG A 100 -1.16 7.56 14.20
CA ARG A 100 -1.19 8.58 13.15
C ARG A 100 -2.58 8.84 12.57
N GLN A 101 -3.63 8.39 13.26
CA GLN A 101 -5.02 8.59 12.85
C GLN A 101 -5.46 10.07 12.82
N ASP A 102 -4.65 10.97 13.39
CA ASP A 102 -4.79 12.42 13.30
C ASP A 102 -4.43 12.99 11.93
N VAL A 103 -3.63 12.27 11.13
CA VAL A 103 -3.13 12.73 9.81
C VAL A 103 -3.46 11.78 8.65
N ILE A 104 -3.65 10.49 8.92
CA ILE A 104 -4.02 9.49 7.91
C ILE A 104 -5.36 8.83 8.26
N GLN A 105 -6.20 8.64 7.24
CA GLN A 105 -7.56 8.14 7.40
C GLN A 105 -7.63 6.60 7.34
N ALA A 106 -6.77 6.00 6.52
CA ALA A 106 -6.74 4.57 6.30
C ALA A 106 -5.40 4.11 5.72
N ALA A 107 -5.15 2.80 5.81
CA ALA A 107 -4.04 2.14 5.15
C ALA A 107 -4.42 0.74 4.68
N VAL A 108 -3.75 0.27 3.63
CA VAL A 108 -3.82 -1.10 3.11
C VAL A 108 -2.41 -1.66 3.06
N LEU A 109 -2.20 -2.79 3.72
CA LEU A 109 -0.94 -3.53 3.75
C LEU A 109 -1.12 -4.78 2.89
N ILE A 110 -0.22 -5.01 1.92
CA ILE A 110 -0.22 -6.23 1.09
C ILE A 110 1.11 -6.94 1.30
N THR A 111 1.06 -8.24 1.62
CA THR A 111 2.24 -9.09 1.85
C THR A 111 2.68 -9.84 0.59
N LYS A 112 3.87 -10.43 0.65
CA LYS A 112 4.42 -11.29 -0.42
C LYS A 112 3.65 -12.61 -0.56
N GLU A 113 2.98 -13.06 0.49
CA GLU A 113 2.14 -14.26 0.57
C GLU A 113 0.70 -13.99 0.14
N LYS A 114 0.45 -12.83 -0.47
CA LYS A 114 -0.87 -12.41 -0.98
C LYS A 114 -1.92 -12.20 0.12
N GLU A 115 -1.48 -11.81 1.30
CA GLU A 115 -2.38 -11.39 2.37
C GLU A 115 -2.58 -9.87 2.34
N ILE A 116 -3.78 -9.43 2.69
CA ILE A 116 -4.18 -8.03 2.69
C ILE A 116 -4.70 -7.68 4.08
N LYS A 117 -4.13 -6.66 4.70
CA LYS A 117 -4.69 -6.07 5.93
C LYS A 117 -5.23 -4.68 5.63
N ILE A 118 -6.45 -4.42 6.05
CA ILE A 118 -7.17 -3.17 5.80
C ILE A 118 -7.35 -2.44 7.13
N LEU A 119 -6.92 -1.19 7.19
CA LEU A 119 -6.96 -0.35 8.39
C LEU A 119 -7.79 0.90 8.09
N GLY A 120 -8.85 1.15 8.87
CA GLY A 120 -9.67 2.37 8.78
C GLY A 120 -10.70 2.44 7.64
N LEU A 121 -10.64 1.56 6.63
CA LEU A 121 -11.66 1.48 5.58
C LEU A 121 -12.86 0.62 6.00
N LYS A 122 -14.06 1.02 5.58
CA LYS A 122 -15.27 0.22 5.81
C LYS A 122 -15.32 -0.93 4.79
N PRO A 123 -15.74 -2.15 5.19
CA PRO A 123 -15.80 -3.29 4.28
C PRO A 123 -16.62 -3.05 3.01
N LYS A 124 -17.73 -2.29 3.10
CA LYS A 124 -18.57 -1.94 1.95
C LYS A 124 -17.88 -1.07 0.90
N ASP A 125 -16.83 -0.36 1.29
CA ASP A 125 -16.10 0.57 0.44
C ASP A 125 -14.88 -0.11 -0.22
N VAL A 126 -14.63 -1.38 0.08
CA VAL A 126 -13.51 -2.15 -0.47
C VAL A 126 -14.04 -3.33 -1.29
N ARG A 127 -13.54 -3.47 -2.50
CA ARG A 127 -13.83 -4.58 -3.40
C ARG A 127 -12.54 -5.32 -3.73
N LEU A 128 -12.48 -6.61 -3.38
CA LEU A 128 -11.44 -7.52 -3.86
C LEU A 128 -11.65 -7.82 -5.34
N ILE A 129 -10.61 -7.56 -6.14
CA ILE A 129 -10.59 -7.79 -7.58
C ILE A 129 -9.86 -9.10 -7.88
N ASP A 130 -8.68 -9.29 -7.29
CA ASP A 130 -7.89 -10.51 -7.46
C ASP A 130 -8.15 -11.51 -6.32
N LYS A 131 -8.83 -12.62 -6.65
CA LYS A 131 -9.21 -13.67 -5.68
C LYS A 131 -8.05 -14.54 -5.22
N HIS A 132 -6.86 -14.41 -5.81
CA HIS A 132 -5.67 -15.07 -5.31
C HIS A 132 -5.11 -14.40 -4.04
N PHE A 133 -5.61 -13.21 -3.70
CA PHE A 133 -5.29 -12.54 -2.44
C PHE A 133 -6.38 -12.77 -1.40
N LYS A 134 -5.98 -12.74 -0.14
CA LYS A 134 -6.87 -12.94 1.01
C LYS A 134 -6.86 -11.72 1.93
N ILE A 135 -8.04 -11.18 2.23
CA ILE A 135 -8.19 -10.15 3.26
C ILE A 135 -8.16 -10.83 4.63
N LEU A 136 -7.29 -10.35 5.51
CA LEU A 136 -7.23 -10.72 6.91
C LEU A 136 -8.02 -9.69 7.73
N ASN A 137 -8.90 -10.18 8.61
CA ASN A 137 -9.68 -9.36 9.55
C ASN A 137 -8.89 -9.08 10.82
#